data_AF-A0AAV5I086-F1
#
_entry.id   AF-A0AAV5I086-F1
#
_cell.length_a   1.000
_cell.length_b   1.000
_cell.length_c   1.000
_cell.angle_alpha   90.00
_cell.angle_beta   90.00
_cell.angle_gamma   90.00
#
_symmetry.space_group_name_H-M   'P 1'
#
loop_
_entity.id
_entity.type
_entity.pdbx_description
1 polymer ?
#
loop_
_entity_poly.entity_id
_entity_poly.type
_entity_poly.pdbx_seq_one_letter_code
_entity_poly.pdbx_strand_id
1 'polypeptide(L)' 'MGRESMGGALFFMGLILLVHPLWLVSANVEGDALHSLRTNLNDPNNVLQSWDPTLVNPCTWFHVTCNNDNSVIRV' A
#
# COMPACT_ATOMS: atom_id res chain seq x y z
N MET A 1 7.62 -26.19 -37.91
CA MET A 1 8.41 -25.36 -36.98
C MET A 1 7.49 -24.31 -36.35
N GLY A 2 6.60 -24.65 -35.40
CA GLY A 2 5.56 -23.70 -34.97
C GLY A 2 4.68 -24.05 -33.77
N ARG A 3 5.03 -25.06 -32.96
CA ARG A 3 4.25 -25.43 -31.75
C ARG A 3 4.97 -25.20 -30.42
N GLU A 4 6.29 -24.99 -30.45
CA GLU A 4 7.12 -24.85 -29.24
C GLU A 4 7.09 -23.42 -28.63
N SER A 5 6.65 -22.41 -29.41
CA SER A 5 6.70 -21.00 -29.00
C SER A 5 5.48 -20.52 -28.19
N MET A 6 4.34 -21.21 -28.32
CA MET A 6 3.08 -20.84 -27.65
C MET A 6 3.11 -21.12 -26.15
N GLY A 7 3.79 -22.19 -25.72
CA GLY A 7 3.95 -22.53 -24.30
C GLY A 7 4.77 -21.50 -23.52
N GLY A 8 5.82 -20.97 -24.14
CA GLY A 8 6.63 -19.89 -23.57
C GLY A 8 5.80 -18.61 -23.38
N ALA A 9 5.07 -18.17 -24.41
CA ALA A 9 4.24 -16.97 -24.33
C ALA A 9 3.15 -17.05 -23.25
N LEU A 10 2.50 -18.21 -23.11
CA LEU A 10 1.49 -18.44 -22.06
C LEU A 10 2.11 -18.48 -20.66
N PHE A 11 3.32 -19.03 -20.53
CA PHE A 11 4.07 -19.03 -19.27
C PHE A 11 4.48 -17.61 -18.85
N PHE A 12 5.01 -16.80 -19.78
CA PHE A 12 5.33 -15.39 -19.50
C PHE A 12 4.09 -14.56 -19.17
N MET A 13 2.97 -14.76 -19.89
CA MET A 13 1.69 -14.11 -19.58
C MET A 13 1.18 -14.48 -18.18
N GLY A 14 1.24 -15.76 -17.82
CA GLY A 14 0.87 -16.24 -16.48
C GLY A 14 1.77 -15.66 -15.38
N LEU A 15 3.08 -15.55 -15.64
CA LEU A 15 4.03 -14.93 -14.73
C LEU A 15 3.68 -13.45 -14.49
N ILE A 16 3.44 -12.68 -15.57
CA ILE A 16 3.06 -11.26 -15.49
C ILE A 16 1.74 -11.09 -14.72
N LEU A 17 0.75 -11.95 -14.96
CA LEU A 17 -0.51 -11.94 -14.21
C LEU A 17 -0.32 -12.36 -12.73
N LEU A 18 0.73 -13.07 -12.37
CA LEU A 18 1.01 -13.38 -10.97
C LEU A 18 1.81 -12.26 -10.27
N VAL A 19 2.70 -11.57 -11.00
CA VAL A 19 3.58 -10.53 -10.43
C VAL A 19 3.02 -9.10 -10.49
N HIS A 20 2.05 -8.82 -11.37
CA HIS A 20 1.41 -7.50 -11.43
C HIS A 20 0.74 -7.02 -10.13
N PRO A 21 0.10 -7.86 -9.28
CA PRO A 21 -0.54 -7.37 -8.06
C PRO A 21 0.49 -7.05 -6.97
N LEU A 22 1.68 -7.67 -7.05
CA LEU A 22 2.79 -7.42 -6.13
C LEU A 22 3.49 -6.09 -6.41
N TRP A 23 3.39 -5.57 -7.65
CA TRP A 23 3.98 -4.27 -7.99
C TRP A 23 3.10 -3.09 -7.53
N LEU A 24 1.79 -3.31 -7.35
CA LEU A 24 0.87 -2.25 -6.93
C LEU A 24 0.92 -1.95 -5.43
N VAL A 25 1.72 -2.69 -4.65
CA VAL A 25 1.93 -2.39 -3.23
C VAL A 25 2.91 -1.23 -3.10
N SER A 26 2.40 0.00 -3.12
CA SER A 26 3.13 1.16 -2.62
C SER A 26 3.15 1.08 -1.10
N ALA A 27 4.06 0.29 -0.55
CA ALA A 27 4.24 0.19 0.90
C ALA A 27 4.87 1.49 1.41
N ASN A 28 4.05 2.47 1.81
CA ASN A 28 4.54 3.64 2.51
C ASN A 28 4.83 3.23 3.96
N VAL A 29 6.12 3.13 4.31
CA VAL A 29 6.57 2.66 5.63
C VAL A 29 5.96 3.48 6.78
N GLU A 30 5.70 4.77 6.55
CA GLU A 30 5.04 5.64 7.52
C GLU A 30 3.55 5.29 7.67
N GLY A 31 2.88 4.91 6.58
CA GLY A 31 1.48 4.48 6.59
C GLY A 31 1.31 3.15 7.32
N ASP A 32 2.23 2.20 7.12
CA ASP A 32 2.22 0.91 7.82
C ASP A 32 2.45 1.07 9.33
N ALA A 33 3.42 1.91 9.71
CA ALA A 33 3.70 2.23 11.12
C ALA A 33 2.48 2.85 11.83
N LEU A 34 1.80 3.78 11.16
CA LEU A 34 0.60 4.43 11.69
C LEU A 34 -0.61 3.50 11.71
N HIS A 35 -0.77 2.64 10.71
CA HIS A 35 -1.80 1.61 10.72
C HIS A 35 -1.60 0.64 11.90
N SER A 36 -0.36 0.24 12.17
CA SER A 36 -0.02 -0.57 13.34
C SER A 36 -0.36 0.15 14.65
N LEU A 37 -0.11 1.46 14.75
CA LEU A 37 -0.53 2.25 15.92
C LEU A 37 -2.06 2.25 16.09
N ARG A 38 -2.82 2.46 15.01
CA ARG A 38 -4.29 2.42 15.02
C ARG A 38 -4.82 1.08 15.53
N THR A 39 -4.25 -0.05 15.07
CA THR A 39 -4.74 -1.38 15.47
C THR A 39 -4.40 -1.72 16.93
N ASN A 40 -3.34 -1.12 17.47
CA ASN A 40 -2.96 -1.28 18.88
C ASN A 40 -3.70 -0.31 19.83
N LEU A 41 -4.32 0.75 19.30
CA LEU A 41 -5.09 1.70 20.08
C LEU A 41 -6.59 1.34 20.07
N ASN A 42 -7.16 1.13 21.25
CA ASN A 42 -8.61 1.05 21.38
C ASN A 42 -9.22 2.45 21.21
N ASP A 43 -9.78 2.72 20.04
CA ASP A 43 -10.36 4.02 19.65
C ASP A 43 -11.91 4.00 19.73
N PRO A 44 -12.52 4.23 20.90
CA PRO A 44 -13.98 4.18 21.09
C PRO A 44 -14.72 5.35 20.42
N ASN A 45 -14.00 6.42 20.06
CA ASN A 45 -14.56 7.64 19.46
C ASN A 45 -14.31 7.74 17.96
N ASN A 46 -13.74 6.69 17.34
CA ASN A 46 -13.49 6.65 15.90
C ASN A 46 -12.63 7.81 15.36
N VAL A 47 -11.75 8.36 16.18
CA VAL A 47 -10.87 9.49 15.85
C VAL A 47 -9.87 9.11 14.74
N LEU A 48 -9.46 7.84 14.70
CA LEU A 48 -8.48 7.32 13.74
C LEU A 48 -9.14 6.67 12.51
N GLN A 49 -10.44 6.87 12.27
CA GLN A 49 -11.12 6.22 11.14
C GLN A 49 -10.55 6.57 9.77
N SER A 50 -9.98 7.76 9.63
CA SER A 50 -9.37 8.22 8.38
C SER A 50 -7.99 7.64 8.10
N TRP A 51 -7.43 6.86 9.03
CA TRP A 51 -6.14 6.22 8.87
C TRP A 51 -6.30 4.93 8.07
N ASP A 52 -6.57 5.10 6.78
CA ASP A 52 -6.82 3.99 5.85
C ASP A 52 -5.53 3.58 5.12
N PRO A 53 -5.04 2.34 5.30
CA PRO A 53 -3.77 1.88 4.75
C PRO A 53 -3.79 1.71 3.22
N THR A 54 -4.96 1.79 2.58
CA THR A 54 -5.07 1.76 1.11
C THR A 54 -4.77 3.12 0.48
N LEU A 55 -4.76 4.18 1.29
CA LEU A 55 -4.32 5.51 0.87
C LEU A 55 -2.79 5.57 0.90
N VAL A 56 -2.20 5.74 -0.28
CA VAL A 56 -0.75 5.81 -0.49
C VAL A 56 -0.07 6.90 0.36
N ASN A 57 -0.79 7.97 0.69
CA ASN A 57 -0.24 9.14 1.35
C ASN A 57 -0.85 9.36 2.75
N PRO A 58 -0.12 9.08 3.85
CA PRO A 58 -0.63 9.24 5.21
C PRO A 58 -0.88 10.72 5.59
N CYS A 59 -0.36 11.68 4.83
CA CYS A 59 -0.60 13.11 5.04
C CYS A 59 -2.05 13.56 4.85
N THR A 60 -2.90 12.73 4.23
CA THR A 60 -4.33 13.03 4.09
C THR A 60 -5.14 12.52 5.29
N TRP A 61 -4.51 11.83 6.22
CA TRP A 61 -5.19 11.28 7.40
C TRP A 61 -5.40 12.37 8.45
N PHE A 62 -6.55 12.32 9.12
CA PHE A 62 -6.81 13.24 10.23
C PHE A 62 -5.76 13.11 11.34
N HIS A 63 -5.38 14.24 11.92
CA HIS A 63 -4.35 14.36 12.96
C HIS A 63 -2.91 14.08 12.51
N VAL A 64 -2.68 13.67 11.25
CA VAL A 64 -1.34 13.56 10.69
C VAL A 64 -0.87 14.91 10.15
N THR A 65 0.31 15.35 10.57
CA THR A 65 0.98 16.54 10.04
C THR A 65 2.22 16.11 9.27
N CYS A 66 2.30 16.50 8.00
CA CYS A 66 3.47 16.28 7.15
C CYS A 66 4.29 17.54 6.92
N ASN A 67 5.55 17.36 6.55
CA ASN A 67 6.41 18.41 6.03
C ASN A 67 6.15 18.66 4.52
N ASN A 68 6.88 19.62 3.93
CA ASN A 68 6.81 19.93 2.49
C ASN A 68 7.33 18.82 1.58
N ASP A 69 7.98 17.79 2.14
CA ASP A 69 8.50 16.62 1.44
C ASP A 69 7.53 15.42 1.54
N ASN A 70 6.29 15.64 2.00
CA ASN A 70 5.28 14.61 2.22
C ASN A 70 5.65 13.53 3.26
N SER A 71 6.62 13.81 4.13
CA SER A 71 6.96 12.94 5.26
C SER A 71 6.26 13.38 6.54
N VAL A 72 5.80 12.39 7.32
CA VAL A 72 5.07 12.58 8.57
C VAL A 72 6.03 13.08 9.66
N ILE A 73 5.70 14.22 10.25
CA ILE A 73 6.49 14.83 11.32
C ILE A 73 5.78 14.82 12.67
N ARG A 74 4.44 14.74 12.69
CA ARG A 74 3.63 14.69 13.93
C ARG A 74 2.32 13.94 13.67
N VAL A 75 1.82 13.26 14.71
CA VAL A 75 0.51 12.59 14.76
C VAL A 75 -0.18 12.81 16.10
#